data_AF-A0A2E7SHK2-F1
#
_entry.id   AF-A0A2E7SHK2-F1
#
_cell.length_a   1.000
_cell.length_b   1.000
_cell.length_c   1.000
_cell.angle_alpha   90.00
_cell.angle_beta   90.00
_cell.angle_gamma   90.00
#
_symmetry.space_group_name_H-M   'P 1'
#
loop_
_entity.id
_entity.type
_entity.pdbx_description
1 polymer ?
#
loop_
_entity_poly.entity_id
_entity_poly.type
_entity_poly.pdbx_seq_one_letter_code
_entity_poly.pdbx_strand_id
1 'polypeptide(L)'
;MMKNEKNEQAVSPVIATILMVAITVVLAGVLYVWANNLASEGTDTSASTLNTYTAEDAADDASAAGEGADTLLKLQMTGKDDLAWAFVKVTLSVGDNVYTCSVAAGDDCSISQQAGDNDNAWEPGEYIFLSEGTEEICSASGCAVDISVTNNGNTVAGDGAAVVN
;
A
#
# COMPACT_ATOMS: atom_id res chain seq x y z
N MET A 1 2.62 75.02 6.57
CA MET A 1 3.23 73.71 6.87
C MET A 1 2.09 72.71 6.99
N MET A 2 2.00 71.73 6.08
CA MET A 2 0.93 70.74 6.01
C MET A 2 1.03 69.68 7.13
N LYS A 3 -0.12 69.02 7.38
CA LYS A 3 -0.36 67.68 7.97
C LYS A 3 -1.07 67.76 9.32
N ASN A 4 -2.09 66.94 9.62
CA ASN A 4 -2.77 65.88 8.89
C ASN A 4 -4.11 65.75 9.63
N GLU A 5 -5.22 66.09 9.00
CA GLU A 5 -6.54 65.78 9.54
C GLU A 5 -6.71 64.25 9.43
N LYS A 6 -6.47 63.54 10.53
CA LYS A 6 -6.82 62.12 10.62
C LYS A 6 -8.34 62.04 10.61
N ASN A 7 -8.91 61.75 9.45
CA ASN A 7 -10.30 61.34 9.31
C ASN A 7 -10.49 60.00 10.04
N GLU A 8 -10.73 60.04 11.34
CA GLU A 8 -11.28 58.91 12.09
C GLU A 8 -12.77 58.82 11.74
N GLN A 9 -13.06 58.21 10.58
CA GLN A 9 -14.43 57.86 10.23
C GLN A 9 -14.93 56.85 11.28
N ALA A 10 -15.79 57.33 12.18
CA ALA A 10 -16.51 56.47 13.11
C ALA A 10 -17.36 55.51 12.29
N VAL A 11 -16.95 54.24 12.27
CA VAL A 11 -17.75 53.17 11.68
C VAL A 11 -19.05 53.11 12.47
N SER A 12 -20.18 53.41 11.80
CA SER A 12 -21.50 53.36 12.44
C SER A 12 -21.71 51.99 13.08
N PRO A 13 -22.32 51.90 14.28
CA PRO A 13 -22.54 50.62 14.98
C PRO A 13 -23.23 49.56 14.10
N VAL A 14 -24.12 49.99 13.20
CA VAL A 14 -24.83 49.12 12.26
C VAL A 14 -23.92 48.66 11.12
N ILE A 15 -23.02 49.52 10.66
CA ILE A 15 -22.06 49.17 9.60
C ILE A 15 -21.02 48.19 10.16
N ALA A 16 -20.60 48.37 11.41
CA ALA A 16 -19.65 47.49 12.07
C ALA A 16 -20.19 46.05 12.21
N THR A 17 -21.46 45.89 12.57
CA THR A 17 -22.07 44.56 12.71
C THR A 17 -22.25 43.85 11.36
N ILE A 18 -22.66 44.58 10.32
CA ILE A 18 -22.78 44.02 8.97
C ILE A 18 -21.42 43.50 8.46
N LEU A 19 -20.36 44.29 8.63
CA LEU A 19 -19.00 43.90 8.23
C LEU A 19 -18.51 42.68 9.01
N MET A 20 -18.75 42.63 10.32
CA MET A 20 -18.36 41.51 11.15
C MET A 20 -19.07 40.22 10.73
N VAL A 21 -20.39 40.26 10.51
CA VAL A 21 -21.16 39.10 10.06
C VAL A 21 -20.71 38.64 8.67
N ALA A 22 -20.51 39.58 7.74
CA ALA A 22 -20.06 39.26 6.39
C ALA A 22 -18.74 38.49 6.38
N ILE A 23 -17.77 38.90 7.20
CA ILE A 23 -16.48 38.21 7.32
C ILE A 23 -16.67 36.79 7.88
N THR A 24 -17.49 36.61 8.91
CA THR A 24 -17.72 35.28 9.50
C THR A 24 -18.38 34.30 8.53
N VAL A 25 -19.30 34.77 7.68
CA VAL A 25 -19.93 33.92 6.65
C VAL A 25 -18.92 33.52 5.58
N VAL A 26 -18.05 34.45 5.17
CA VAL A 26 -16.98 34.16 4.20
C VAL A 26 -16.00 33.14 4.77
N LEU A 27 -15.54 33.32 6.01
CA LEU A 27 -14.62 32.38 6.67
C LEU A 27 -15.26 31.00 6.84
N ALA A 28 -16.54 30.93 7.23
CA ALA A 28 -17.27 29.67 7.31
C ALA A 28 -17.40 28.98 5.96
N GLY A 29 -17.63 29.73 4.88
CA GLY A 29 -17.66 29.20 3.51
C GLY A 29 -16.32 28.65 3.04
N VAL A 30 -15.22 29.37 3.29
CA VAL A 30 -13.86 28.90 2.96
C VAL A 30 -13.52 27.64 3.75
N LEU A 31 -13.83 27.61 5.05
CA LEU A 31 -13.63 26.41 5.88
C LEU A 31 -14.48 25.24 5.41
N TYR A 32 -15.72 25.45 4.98
CA TYR A 32 -16.58 24.39 4.44
C TYR A 32 -16.01 23.80 3.15
N VAL A 33 -15.57 24.64 2.21
CA VAL A 33 -14.97 24.17 0.95
C VAL A 33 -13.64 23.45 1.22
N TRP A 34 -12.80 23.98 2.10
CA TRP A 34 -11.56 23.33 2.51
C TRP A 34 -11.81 21.98 3.19
N ALA A 35 -12.75 21.92 4.14
CA ALA A 35 -13.10 20.68 4.84
C ALA A 35 -13.71 19.64 3.89
N ASN A 36 -14.54 20.07 2.94
CA ASN A 36 -15.08 19.18 1.93
C ASN A 36 -14.02 18.70 0.94
N ASN A 37 -13.05 19.54 0.57
CA ASN A 37 -11.93 19.10 -0.25
C ASN A 37 -11.05 18.10 0.51
N LEU A 38 -10.73 18.36 1.78
CA LEU A 38 -9.98 17.42 2.63
C LEU A 38 -10.71 16.09 2.84
N ALA A 39 -12.03 16.14 3.05
CA ALA A 39 -12.87 14.95 3.18
C ALA A 39 -13.02 14.19 1.85
N SER A 40 -13.10 14.91 0.72
CA SER A 40 -13.16 14.33 -0.62
C SER A 40 -11.82 13.76 -1.08
N GLU A 41 -10.71 14.33 -0.62
CA GLU A 41 -9.36 13.83 -0.86
C GLU A 41 -9.00 12.65 0.05
N GLY A 42 -9.90 12.28 0.97
CA GLY A 42 -9.81 11.05 1.76
C GLY A 42 -8.50 10.98 2.55
N THR A 43 -8.52 11.40 3.81
CA THR A 43 -7.64 10.74 4.78
C THR A 43 -8.10 9.30 4.89
N ASP A 44 -7.59 8.45 3.99
CA ASP A 44 -7.76 7.01 3.98
C ASP A 44 -7.06 6.44 5.22
N THR A 45 -7.72 6.64 6.35
CA THR A 45 -7.32 6.17 7.69
C THR A 45 -7.95 4.81 7.97
N SER A 46 -8.63 4.25 6.97
CA SER A 46 -9.19 2.91 7.00
C SER A 46 -8.33 2.03 6.09
N ALA A 47 -7.89 0.88 6.60
CA ALA A 47 -7.47 -0.28 5.81
C ALA A 47 -6.02 -0.42 5.31
N SER A 48 -5.03 0.29 5.86
CA SER A 48 -3.66 -0.25 5.80
C SER A 48 -3.47 -1.22 6.97
N THR A 49 -3.14 -2.48 6.67
CA THR A 49 -2.90 -3.50 7.70
C THR A 49 -1.67 -3.12 8.54
N LEU A 50 -1.67 -3.52 9.81
CA LEU A 50 -0.49 -3.42 10.69
C LEU A 50 0.44 -4.63 10.57
N ASN A 51 0.17 -5.52 9.62
CA ASN A 51 1.03 -6.65 9.32
C ASN A 51 2.27 -6.21 8.56
N THR A 52 3.35 -6.93 8.81
CA THR A 52 4.60 -6.85 8.06
C THR A 52 4.98 -8.24 7.55
N TYR A 53 5.78 -8.32 6.49
CA TYR A 53 6.36 -9.58 6.05
C TYR A 53 7.88 -9.49 5.90
N THR A 54 8.55 -10.62 6.07
CA THR A 54 9.97 -10.80 5.71
C THR A 54 10.06 -11.73 4.51
N ALA A 55 11.06 -11.55 3.67
CA ALA A 55 11.32 -12.41 2.52
C ALA A 55 12.73 -12.99 2.57
N GLU A 56 12.81 -14.30 2.37
CA GLU A 56 14.06 -15.05 2.36
C GLU A 56 14.08 -15.97 1.13
N ASP A 57 15.28 -16.31 0.65
CA ASP A 57 15.48 -17.38 -0.31
C ASP A 57 14.88 -18.69 0.22
N ALA A 58 14.16 -19.42 -0.63
CA ALA A 58 13.52 -20.68 -0.22
C ALA A 58 14.49 -21.88 -0.19
N ALA A 59 15.78 -21.66 -0.50
CA ALA A 59 16.84 -22.66 -0.55
C ALA A 59 16.64 -23.76 -1.61
N ASP A 60 15.82 -23.49 -2.62
CA ASP A 60 15.74 -24.24 -3.87
C ASP A 60 16.59 -23.53 -4.92
N ASP A 61 17.20 -24.28 -5.83
CA ASP A 61 18.03 -23.70 -6.88
C ASP A 61 17.14 -23.27 -8.05
N ALA A 62 17.26 -22.01 -8.48
CA ALA A 62 16.65 -21.52 -9.71
C ALA A 62 17.33 -22.17 -10.94
N SER A 63 16.51 -22.63 -11.87
CA SER A 63 16.88 -23.42 -13.03
C SER A 63 16.28 -22.80 -14.30
N ALA A 64 16.66 -23.31 -15.46
CA ALA A 64 16.19 -22.73 -16.72
C ALA A 64 14.77 -23.19 -17.07
N ALA A 65 14.04 -22.33 -17.76
CA ALA A 65 12.72 -22.62 -18.32
C ALA A 65 12.59 -24.04 -18.91
N GLY A 66 11.64 -24.79 -18.35
CA GLY A 66 11.33 -26.16 -18.75
C GLY A 66 12.01 -27.25 -17.91
N GLU A 67 12.82 -26.90 -16.93
CA GLU A 67 13.44 -27.84 -15.98
C GLU A 67 12.57 -28.13 -14.74
N GLY A 68 11.58 -27.28 -14.45
CA GLY A 68 10.69 -27.45 -13.32
C GLY A 68 9.96 -26.17 -13.00
N ALA A 69 9.22 -26.16 -11.90
CA ALA A 69 8.76 -24.95 -11.25
C ALA A 69 9.60 -24.79 -10.00
N ASP A 70 10.43 -23.74 -9.95
CA ASP A 70 11.38 -23.55 -8.85
C ASP A 70 10.74 -22.80 -7.70
N THR A 71 11.07 -23.19 -6.47
CA THR A 71 10.60 -22.48 -5.28
C THR A 71 11.55 -21.34 -4.95
N LEU A 72 11.15 -20.12 -5.26
CA LEU A 72 12.07 -18.97 -5.24
C LEU A 72 12.20 -18.36 -3.85
N LEU A 73 11.06 -18.06 -3.22
CA LEU A 73 11.02 -17.21 -2.03
C LEU A 73 10.12 -17.77 -0.96
N LYS A 74 10.51 -17.57 0.29
CA LYS A 74 9.70 -17.78 1.48
C LYS A 74 9.34 -16.43 2.07
N LEU A 75 8.05 -16.12 2.13
CA LEU A 75 7.55 -14.93 2.82
C LEU A 75 6.91 -15.33 4.14
N GLN A 76 7.26 -14.65 5.23
CA GLN A 76 6.68 -14.90 6.55
C GLN A 76 5.98 -13.65 7.07
N MET A 77 4.70 -13.78 7.44
CA MET A 77 3.94 -12.65 7.96
C MET A 77 4.04 -12.56 9.48
N THR A 78 4.15 -11.34 9.98
CA THR A 78 4.05 -10.98 11.39
C THR A 78 3.04 -9.86 11.55
N GLY A 79 2.24 -9.88 12.62
CA GLY A 79 1.21 -8.87 12.82
C GLY A 79 0.09 -9.38 13.70
N LYS A 80 -1.13 -8.90 13.45
CA LYS A 80 -2.30 -9.21 14.28
C LYS A 80 -3.54 -9.60 13.50
N ASP A 81 -3.67 -9.15 12.25
CA ASP A 81 -4.89 -9.30 11.47
C ASP A 81 -4.68 -10.35 10.39
N ASP A 82 -5.73 -11.07 10.02
CA ASP A 82 -5.68 -12.04 8.92
C ASP A 82 -5.97 -11.31 7.60
N LEU A 83 -5.22 -11.62 6.55
CA LEU A 83 -5.37 -11.01 5.24
C LEU A 83 -6.08 -11.98 4.30
N ALA A 84 -7.37 -11.74 4.03
CA ALA A 84 -8.13 -12.61 3.12
C ALA A 84 -7.53 -12.60 1.71
N TRP A 85 -7.31 -13.79 1.13
CA TRP A 85 -6.64 -13.95 -0.16
C TRP A 85 -7.33 -13.21 -1.31
N ALA A 86 -8.64 -12.95 -1.21
CA ALA A 86 -9.40 -12.17 -2.18
C ALA A 86 -8.93 -10.70 -2.32
N PHE A 87 -8.21 -10.17 -1.33
CA PHE A 87 -7.73 -8.80 -1.31
C PHE A 87 -6.20 -8.69 -1.31
N VAL A 88 -5.49 -9.79 -1.07
CA VAL A 88 -4.03 -9.84 -1.10
C VAL A 88 -3.57 -9.97 -2.55
N LYS A 89 -2.64 -9.11 -2.95
CA LYS A 89 -1.92 -9.24 -4.22
C LYS A 89 -0.43 -9.24 -3.93
N VAL A 90 0.23 -10.33 -4.34
CA VAL A 90 1.68 -10.49 -4.28
C VAL A 90 2.22 -10.41 -5.71
N THR A 91 3.21 -9.56 -5.94
CA THR A 91 3.89 -9.45 -7.24
C THR A 91 5.39 -9.53 -7.05
N LEU A 92 6.03 -10.25 -7.97
CA LEU A 92 7.47 -10.32 -8.10
C LEU A 92 7.90 -9.52 -9.31
N SER A 93 9.07 -8.88 -9.25
CA SER A 93 9.64 -8.21 -10.42
C SER A 93 11.10 -8.57 -10.59
N VAL A 94 11.51 -8.78 -11.84
CA VAL A 94 12.90 -9.00 -12.23
C VAL A 94 13.20 -8.10 -13.41
N GLY A 95 14.02 -7.07 -13.17
CA GLY A 95 14.22 -5.99 -14.14
C GLY A 95 12.92 -5.22 -14.38
N ASP A 96 12.44 -5.18 -15.62
CA ASP A 96 11.20 -4.48 -16.01
C ASP A 96 9.97 -5.41 -16.05
N ASN A 97 10.15 -6.72 -15.86
CA ASN A 97 9.07 -7.70 -15.89
C ASN A 97 8.41 -7.78 -14.50
N VAL A 98 7.08 -7.89 -14.49
CA VAL A 98 6.27 -8.01 -13.28
C VAL A 98 5.41 -9.27 -13.40
N TYR A 99 5.45 -10.11 -12.38
CA TYR A 99 4.80 -11.40 -12.30
C TYR A 99 3.80 -11.41 -11.14
N THR A 100 2.60 -11.93 -11.36
CA THR A 100 1.59 -12.03 -10.31
C THR A 100 1.59 -13.41 -9.68
N CYS A 101 1.65 -13.46 -8.34
CA CYS A 101 1.57 -14.69 -7.57
C CYS A 101 0.13 -14.91 -7.06
N SER A 102 -0.32 -16.16 -7.07
CA SER A 102 -1.67 -16.52 -6.64
C SER A 102 -1.71 -17.87 -5.91
N VAL A 103 -2.63 -18.02 -4.97
CA VAL A 103 -2.96 -19.31 -4.33
C VAL A 103 -3.71 -20.24 -5.28
N ALA A 104 -4.27 -19.71 -6.37
CA ALA A 104 -4.86 -20.50 -7.44
C ALA A 104 -3.81 -20.83 -8.51
N ALA A 105 -3.95 -21.99 -9.14
CA ALA A 105 -3.10 -22.35 -10.27
C ALA A 105 -3.41 -21.50 -11.51
N GLY A 106 -2.39 -21.29 -12.34
CA GLY A 106 -2.53 -20.68 -13.68
C GLY A 106 -2.11 -19.22 -13.79
N ASP A 107 -1.61 -18.62 -12.71
CA ASP A 107 -0.90 -17.34 -12.75
C ASP A 107 0.62 -17.55 -12.91
N ASP A 108 1.35 -16.44 -13.13
CA ASP A 108 2.79 -16.43 -13.40
C ASP A 108 3.62 -17.10 -12.30
N CYS A 109 3.13 -17.01 -11.05
CA CYS A 109 3.73 -17.54 -9.85
C CYS A 109 2.66 -18.20 -8.98
N SER A 110 3.01 -19.29 -8.31
CA SER A 110 2.13 -20.01 -7.39
C SER A 110 2.50 -19.75 -5.94
N ILE A 111 1.49 -19.60 -5.09
CA ILE A 111 1.62 -19.42 -3.65
C ILE A 111 1.22 -20.73 -2.98
N SER A 112 2.13 -21.31 -2.18
CA SER A 112 1.79 -22.41 -1.27
C SER A 112 1.87 -21.95 0.18
N GLN A 113 0.73 -21.98 0.87
CA GLN A 113 0.61 -21.62 2.27
C GLN A 113 1.07 -22.77 3.17
N GLN A 114 1.78 -22.43 4.24
CA GLN A 114 2.31 -23.37 5.21
C GLN A 114 2.01 -22.87 6.63
N ALA A 115 1.74 -23.84 7.52
CA ALA A 115 1.19 -23.60 8.85
C ALA A 115 -0.22 -22.96 8.81
N GLY A 116 -0.82 -22.82 10.00
CA GLY A 116 -2.17 -22.33 10.20
C GLY A 116 -3.27 -23.30 9.77
N ASP A 117 -4.53 -22.84 9.90
CA ASP A 117 -5.73 -23.66 9.72
C ASP A 117 -6.75 -23.03 8.76
N ASN A 118 -6.46 -21.83 8.21
CA ASN A 118 -7.39 -21.05 7.40
C ASN A 118 -6.91 -20.83 5.97
N ASP A 119 -7.30 -21.73 5.07
CA ASP A 119 -6.93 -21.68 3.65
C ASP A 119 -7.47 -20.46 2.88
N ASN A 120 -8.28 -19.59 3.50
CA ASN A 120 -8.88 -18.41 2.86
C ASN A 120 -8.19 -17.10 3.22
N ALA A 121 -7.19 -17.12 4.10
CA ALA A 121 -6.46 -15.94 4.52
C ALA A 121 -5.00 -16.27 4.79
N TRP A 122 -4.13 -15.28 4.63
CA TRP A 122 -2.77 -15.31 5.16
C TRP A 122 -2.79 -14.80 6.60
N GLU A 123 -2.32 -15.58 7.56
CA GLU A 123 -2.41 -15.31 8.99
C GLU A 123 -1.02 -15.01 9.63
N PRO A 124 -0.93 -14.16 10.67
CA PRO A 124 0.33 -13.89 11.33
C PRO A 124 0.97 -15.15 11.94
N GLY A 125 2.25 -15.38 11.65
CA GLY A 125 2.97 -16.57 12.07
C GLY A 125 3.00 -17.69 11.02
N GLU A 126 2.21 -17.57 9.96
CA GLU A 126 2.33 -18.42 8.78
C GLU A 126 3.43 -17.95 7.84
N TYR A 127 3.84 -18.86 6.96
CA TYR A 127 4.71 -18.53 5.85
C TYR A 127 4.16 -19.11 4.56
N ILE A 128 4.49 -18.45 3.46
CA ILE A 128 4.13 -18.87 2.12
C ILE A 128 5.41 -19.10 1.33
N PHE A 129 5.39 -20.09 0.45
CA PHE A 129 6.38 -20.20 -0.61
C PHE A 129 5.83 -19.65 -1.91
N LEU A 130 6.66 -18.89 -2.60
CA LEU A 130 6.42 -18.40 -3.95
C LEU A 130 7.25 -19.26 -4.90
N SER A 131 6.57 -20.00 -5.76
CA SER A 131 7.20 -20.84 -6.77
C SER A 131 6.81 -20.36 -8.15
N GLU A 132 7.65 -20.63 -9.16
CA GLU A 132 7.30 -20.34 -10.54
C GLU A 132 6.00 -21.05 -10.95
N GLY A 133 5.22 -20.37 -11.78
CA GLY A 133 3.92 -20.82 -12.24
C GLY A 133 3.93 -21.07 -13.74
N THR A 134 3.19 -20.25 -14.48
CA THR A 134 3.16 -20.32 -15.94
C THR A 134 4.35 -19.64 -16.61
N GLU A 135 5.08 -18.81 -15.88
CA GLU A 135 6.17 -18.00 -16.41
C GLU A 135 7.49 -18.31 -15.72
N GLU A 136 8.56 -18.16 -16.49
CA GLU A 136 9.93 -18.13 -15.99
C GLU A 136 10.20 -16.77 -15.34
N ILE A 137 10.51 -16.78 -14.06
CA ILE A 137 10.87 -15.58 -13.29
C ILE A 137 12.38 -15.51 -13.14
N CYS A 138 13.03 -16.66 -12.93
CA CYS A 138 14.38 -16.72 -12.44
C CYS A 138 15.11 -17.93 -13.04
N SER A 139 15.98 -17.69 -14.04
CA SER A 139 16.58 -18.79 -14.83
C SER A 139 17.90 -19.36 -14.31
N ALA A 140 18.43 -18.79 -13.22
CA ALA A 140 19.67 -19.19 -12.59
C ALA A 140 19.89 -18.50 -11.23
N SER A 141 20.73 -19.12 -10.42
CA SER A 141 21.26 -18.59 -9.16
C SER A 141 21.72 -17.13 -9.22
N GLY A 142 21.47 -16.38 -8.15
CA GLY A 142 21.91 -14.98 -8.00
C GLY A 142 20.95 -13.96 -8.61
N CYS A 143 19.76 -14.39 -8.96
CA CYS A 143 18.70 -13.59 -9.54
C CYS A 143 18.04 -12.75 -8.43
N ALA A 144 18.07 -11.43 -8.60
CA ALA A 144 17.49 -10.47 -7.66
C ALA A 144 16.03 -10.27 -8.00
N VAL A 145 15.14 -10.63 -7.07
CA VAL A 145 13.70 -10.55 -7.23
C VAL A 145 13.16 -9.47 -6.30
N ASP A 146 12.59 -8.42 -6.88
CA ASP A 146 11.86 -7.39 -6.13
C ASP A 146 10.46 -7.92 -5.76
N ILE A 147 9.98 -7.55 -4.58
CA ILE A 147 8.77 -8.09 -3.97
C ILE A 147 7.85 -6.93 -3.58
N SER A 148 6.57 -7.06 -3.93
CA SER A 148 5.54 -6.12 -3.51
C SER A 148 4.29 -6.88 -3.09
N VAL A 149 3.78 -6.54 -1.91
CA VAL A 149 2.56 -7.10 -1.34
C VAL A 149 1.60 -5.95 -1.07
N THR A 150 0.36 -6.10 -1.53
CA THR A 150 -0.74 -5.18 -1.22
C THR A 150 -1.93 -5.94 -0.66
N ASN A 151 -2.70 -5.29 0.20
CA ASN A 151 -3.98 -5.78 0.70
C ASN A 151 -5.04 -4.70 0.48
N ASN A 152 -6.08 -5.01 -0.27
CA ASN A 152 -7.16 -4.09 -0.62
C ASN A 152 -6.64 -2.77 -1.24
N GLY A 153 -5.58 -2.87 -2.07
CA GLY A 153 -4.94 -1.74 -2.72
C GLY A 153 -3.89 -0.99 -1.88
N ASN A 154 -3.75 -1.31 -0.59
CA ASN A 154 -2.77 -0.69 0.30
C ASN A 154 -1.51 -1.55 0.43
N THR A 155 -0.33 -0.94 0.40
CA THR A 155 0.95 -1.66 0.57
C THR A 155 1.05 -2.28 1.96
N VAL A 156 1.37 -3.57 2.01
CA VAL A 156 1.81 -4.26 3.23
C VAL A 156 3.30 -4.00 3.38
N ALA A 157 3.76 -3.56 4.54
CA ALA A 157 5.17 -3.27 4.75
C ALA A 157 6.00 -4.57 4.83
N GLY A 158 7.18 -4.58 4.23
CA GLY A 158 8.06 -5.75 4.30
C GLY A 158 9.32 -5.58 3.47
N ASP A 159 10.06 -6.67 3.32
CA ASP A 159 11.27 -6.70 2.49
C ASP A 159 10.92 -6.46 1.02
N GLY A 160 11.64 -5.54 0.39
CA GLY A 160 11.35 -5.13 -0.99
C GLY A 160 12.04 -5.97 -2.05
N ALA A 161 13.02 -6.81 -1.68
CA ALA A 161 13.72 -7.69 -2.60
C ALA A 161 14.48 -8.80 -1.85
N ALA A 162 14.74 -9.90 -2.55
CA ALA A 162 15.64 -10.96 -2.09
C ALA A 162 16.42 -11.56 -3.29
N VAL A 163 17.56 -12.18 -3.02
CA VAL A 163 18.35 -12.89 -4.03
C VAL A 163 18.04 -14.37 -3.92
N VAL A 164 17.64 -14.97 -5.03
CA VAL A 164 17.32 -16.40 -5.13
C VAL A 164 18.56 -17.17 -5.56
N ASN A 165 18.76 -18.36 -4.98
CA ASN A 165 19.88 -19.26 -5.31
C ASN A 165 19.64 -20.08 -6.57
#